data_AF-A0A399SRI4-F1
#
_entry.id   AF-A0A399SRI4-F1
#
_cell.length_a   1.000
_cell.length_b   1.000
_cell.length_c   1.000
_cell.angle_alpha   90.00
_cell.angle_beta   90.00
_cell.angle_gamma   90.00
#
_symmetry.space_group_name_H-M   'P 1'
#
loop_
_entity.id
_entity.type
_entity.pdbx_description
1 polymer ?
#
loop_
_entity_poly.entity_id
_entity_poly.type
_entity_poly.pdbx_seq_one_letter_code
_entity_poly.pdbx_strand_id
1 'polypeptide(L)'
;MPDTPAPFSDLDDLIAIPRLGGLVLSPDGRRAVLTVTTLDAARTGYRHALWVVPAAGGGVPQRLTRSAKSEAGAAFTAAGDLLFVSSRPDADDADEKDAAQLWILPAAGGEARALTRLAGGVDGIAAVARDA
;
A
#
# COMPACT_ATOMS: atom_id res chain seq x y z
N MET A 1 18.90 31.59 -9.57
CA MET A 1 18.05 30.53 -8.99
C MET A 1 18.13 30.70 -7.49
N PRO A 2 17.03 30.87 -6.74
CA PRO A 2 17.15 30.82 -5.29
C PRO A 2 17.62 29.41 -4.88
N ASP A 3 18.58 29.35 -3.95
CA ASP A 3 19.01 28.10 -3.34
C ASP A 3 17.84 27.54 -2.53
N THR A 4 17.12 26.57 -3.10
CA THR A 4 16.20 25.77 -2.30
C THR A 4 17.05 24.96 -1.33
N PRO A 5 16.91 25.16 0.00
CA PRO A 5 17.66 24.39 0.97
C PRO A 5 17.40 22.90 0.76
N ALA A 6 18.45 22.09 0.86
CA ALA A 6 18.31 20.65 0.70
C ALA A 6 17.38 20.10 1.80
N PRO A 7 16.58 19.05 1.54
CA PRO A 7 15.64 18.51 2.53
C PRO A 7 16.31 17.86 3.75
N PHE A 8 17.64 17.94 3.85
CA PHE A 8 18.44 17.46 4.96
C PHE A 8 18.94 18.59 5.89
N SER A 9 18.74 19.86 5.52
CA SER A 9 19.17 21.01 6.34
C SER A 9 18.12 21.47 7.36
N ASP A 10 16.89 20.97 7.25
CA ASP A 10 15.79 21.24 8.18
C ASP A 10 15.17 19.92 8.66
N LEU A 11 14.81 19.86 9.95
CA LEU A 11 14.28 18.64 10.54
C LEU A 11 12.87 18.33 10.04
N ASP A 12 12.01 19.34 9.87
CA ASP A 12 10.63 19.17 9.41
C ASP A 12 10.57 18.69 7.95
N ASP A 13 11.51 19.15 7.13
CA ASP A 13 11.70 18.67 5.76
C ASP A 13 12.26 17.25 5.74
N LEU A 14 13.26 16.95 6.59
CA LEU A 14 13.86 15.63 6.69
C LEU A 14 12.85 14.56 7.07
N ILE A 15 12.00 14.82 8.07
CA ILE A 15 10.96 13.86 8.49
C ILE A 15 9.88 13.67 7.43
N ALA A 16 9.62 14.71 6.62
CA ALA A 16 8.60 14.71 5.58
C ALA A 16 9.01 13.97 4.30
N ILE A 17 10.29 13.61 4.14
CA ILE A 17 10.77 12.83 2.99
C ILE A 17 9.98 11.50 2.89
N PRO A 18 9.30 11.22 1.75
CA PRO A 18 8.63 9.95 1.54
C PRO A 18 9.61 8.77 1.56
N ARG A 19 9.21 7.67 2.20
CA ARG A 19 10.05 6.47 2.34
C ARG A 19 9.44 5.30 1.58
N LEU A 20 10.27 4.56 0.84
CA LEU A 20 9.87 3.30 0.22
C LEU A 20 10.12 2.17 1.21
N GLY A 21 9.10 1.34 1.47
CA GLY A 21 9.18 0.21 2.41
C GLY A 21 9.23 -1.16 1.74
N GLY A 22 8.33 -1.41 0.79
CA GLY A 22 8.19 -2.70 0.10
C GLY A 22 8.04 -2.53 -1.40
N LEU A 23 8.50 -3.52 -2.16
CA LEU A 23 8.41 -3.60 -3.62
C LEU A 23 7.99 -5.01 -4.02
N VAL A 24 6.93 -5.12 -4.81
CA VAL A 24 6.53 -6.38 -5.44
C VAL A 24 6.27 -6.18 -6.93
N LEU A 25 6.76 -7.10 -7.76
CA LEU A 25 6.57 -7.09 -9.20
C LEU A 25 5.35 -7.94 -9.58
N SER A 26 4.54 -7.47 -10.53
CA SER A 26 3.43 -8.23 -11.08
C SER A 26 3.91 -9.51 -11.77
N PRO A 27 3.09 -10.57 -11.84
CA PRO A 27 3.50 -11.82 -12.47
C PRO A 27 3.88 -11.66 -13.95
N ASP A 28 3.25 -10.73 -14.65
CA ASP A 28 3.55 -10.40 -16.06
C ASP A 28 4.76 -9.46 -16.23
N GLY A 29 5.39 -9.04 -15.12
CA GLY A 29 6.56 -8.18 -15.11
C GLY A 29 6.31 -6.73 -15.56
N ARG A 30 5.05 -6.32 -15.81
CA ARG A 30 4.75 -4.98 -16.37
C ARG A 30 4.61 -3.88 -15.33
N ARG A 31 4.23 -4.22 -14.09
CA ARG A 31 3.92 -3.26 -13.04
C ARG A 31 4.64 -3.63 -11.75
N ALA A 32 5.14 -2.64 -11.03
CA ALA A 32 5.62 -2.81 -9.66
C ALA A 32 4.68 -2.07 -8.70
N VAL A 33 4.43 -2.67 -7.55
CA VAL A 33 3.72 -2.04 -6.43
C VAL A 33 4.72 -1.70 -5.35
N LEU A 34 4.68 -0.44 -4.91
CA LEU A 34 5.53 0.14 -3.88
C LEU A 34 4.69 0.47 -2.66
N THR A 35 5.21 0.18 -1.46
CA THR A 35 4.69 0.76 -0.24
C THR A 35 5.39 2.09 0.00
N VAL A 36 4.65 3.19 -0.05
CA VAL A 36 5.16 4.55 0.18
C VAL A 36 4.65 5.04 1.53
N THR A 37 5.58 5.46 2.37
CA THR A 37 5.34 5.99 3.71
C THR A 37 5.49 7.50 3.68
N THR A 38 4.45 8.23 4.08
CA THR A 38 4.46 9.70 4.17
C THR A 38 3.93 10.14 5.53
N LEU A 39 4.22 11.38 5.94
CA LEU A 39 3.52 11.96 7.08
C LEU A 39 2.01 11.97 6.83
N ASP A 40 1.25 11.83 7.91
CA ASP A 40 -0.17 12.05 7.87
C ASP A 40 -0.52 13.53 7.78
N ALA A 41 -1.81 13.82 7.56
CA ALA A 41 -2.28 15.19 7.40
C ALA A 41 -2.05 16.06 8.66
N ALA A 42 -2.05 15.45 9.84
CA ALA A 42 -1.78 16.13 11.11
C ALA A 42 -0.27 16.29 11.39
N ARG A 43 0.60 15.65 10.59
CA ARG A 43 2.05 15.56 10.79
C ARG A 43 2.45 14.99 12.15
N THR A 44 1.61 14.15 12.75
CA THR A 44 1.87 13.52 14.07
C THR A 44 2.25 12.06 13.94
N GLY A 45 2.15 11.47 12.74
CA GLY A 45 2.56 10.10 12.48
C GLY A 45 2.78 9.84 10.99
N TYR A 46 3.07 8.57 10.68
CA TYR A 46 3.26 8.09 9.31
C TYR A 46 2.05 7.29 8.83
N ARG A 47 1.78 7.37 7.53
CA ARG A 47 0.84 6.51 6.82
C ARG A 47 1.51 5.83 5.66
N HIS A 48 1.10 4.60 5.42
CA HIS A 48 1.57 3.77 4.35
C HIS A 48 0.46 3.64 3.30
N ALA A 49 0.82 3.80 2.03
CA ALA A 49 -0.08 3.58 0.91
C ALA A 49 0.61 2.76 -0.17
N LEU A 50 -0.18 1.99 -0.91
CA LEU A 50 0.31 1.23 -2.05
C LEU A 50 0.21 2.09 -3.31
N TRP A 51 1.30 2.09 -4.08
CA TRP A 51 1.44 2.81 -5.33
C TRP A 51 1.83 1.84 -6.42
N VAL A 52 1.28 1.99 -7.61
CA VAL A 52 1.68 1.24 -8.80
C VAL A 52 2.51 2.12 -9.72
N VAL A 53 3.56 1.53 -10.28
CA VAL A 53 4.43 2.14 -11.30
C VAL A 53 4.68 1.16 -12.44
N PRO A 54 4.91 1.63 -13.68
CA PRO A 54 5.43 0.78 -14.74
C PRO A 54 6.80 0.20 -14.37
N ALA A 55 6.97 -1.11 -14.55
CA ALA A 55 8.22 -1.79 -14.18
C ALA A 55 9.41 -1.40 -15.08
N ALA A 56 9.12 -1.05 -16.34
CA ALA A 56 10.12 -0.54 -17.29
C ALA A 56 10.64 0.87 -16.94
N GLY A 57 10.08 1.50 -15.90
CA GLY A 57 10.32 2.91 -15.60
C GLY A 57 9.54 3.86 -16.50
N GLY A 58 9.58 5.13 -16.15
CA GLY A 58 8.72 6.14 -16.77
C GLY A 58 7.25 6.00 -16.39
N GLY A 59 6.42 6.93 -16.86
CA GLY A 59 5.00 7.02 -16.50
C GLY A 59 4.75 7.71 -15.15
N VAL A 60 3.46 7.88 -14.83
CA VAL A 60 3.01 8.56 -13.62
C VAL A 60 2.66 7.51 -12.55
N PRO A 61 3.31 7.54 -11.37
CA PRO A 61 2.92 6.70 -10.25
C PRO A 61 1.46 6.92 -9.88
N GLN A 62 0.70 5.83 -9.69
CA GLN A 62 -0.70 5.89 -9.29
C GLN A 62 -0.89 5.31 -7.90
N ARG A 63 -1.55 6.05 -7.03
CA ARG A 63 -1.91 5.57 -5.70
C ARG A 63 -3.07 4.60 -5.81
N LEU A 64 -2.87 3.35 -5.39
CA LEU A 64 -3.90 2.30 -5.40
C LEU A 64 -4.83 2.40 -4.21
N THR A 65 -4.31 2.81 -3.06
CA THR A 65 -5.04 2.74 -1.80
C THR A 65 -5.07 4.09 -1.08
N ARG A 66 -6.25 4.46 -0.60
CA ARG A 66 -6.55 5.78 -0.01
C ARG A 66 -7.10 5.68 1.41
N SER A 67 -6.88 4.57 2.10
CA SER A 67 -7.39 4.35 3.45
C SER A 67 -6.86 5.40 4.44
N ALA A 68 -7.69 5.74 5.43
CA ALA A 68 -7.27 6.52 6.59
C ALA A 68 -6.32 5.72 7.50
N LYS A 69 -6.43 4.39 7.48
CA LYS A 69 -5.59 3.44 8.23
C LYS A 69 -4.44 2.97 7.36
N SER A 70 -3.33 2.61 8.01
CA SER A 70 -2.13 2.12 7.34
C SER A 70 -2.36 0.78 6.63
N GLU A 71 -1.60 0.54 5.55
CA GLU A 71 -1.61 -0.70 4.79
C GLU A 71 -0.20 -1.27 4.66
N ALA A 72 -0.08 -2.60 4.70
CA ALA A 72 1.20 -3.29 4.65
C ALA A 72 1.10 -4.61 3.90
N GLY A 73 2.26 -5.21 3.60
CA GLY A 73 2.34 -6.59 3.11
C GLY A 73 1.68 -6.80 1.75
N ALA A 74 2.14 -6.08 0.71
CA ALA A 74 1.66 -6.27 -0.66
C ALA A 74 2.21 -7.58 -1.26
N ALA A 75 1.35 -8.34 -1.95
CA ALA A 75 1.77 -9.52 -2.71
C ALA A 75 0.85 -9.76 -3.92
N PHE A 76 1.39 -10.27 -5.02
CA PHE A 76 0.57 -10.66 -6.18
C PHE A 76 0.19 -12.13 -6.14
N THR A 77 -1.06 -12.43 -6.51
CA THR A 77 -1.48 -13.78 -6.90
C THR A 77 -0.93 -14.14 -8.28
N ALA A 78 -0.91 -15.43 -8.63
CA ALA A 78 -0.54 -15.88 -9.98
C ALA A 78 -1.44 -15.26 -11.08
N ALA A 79 -2.71 -15.00 -10.75
CA ALA A 79 -3.68 -14.33 -11.62
C ALA A 79 -3.45 -12.81 -11.76
N GLY A 80 -2.54 -12.24 -10.96
CA GLY A 80 -2.19 -10.83 -10.99
C GLY A 80 -3.03 -9.93 -10.07
N ASP A 81 -3.88 -10.50 -9.23
CA ASP A 81 -4.58 -9.73 -8.18
C ASP A 81 -3.58 -9.28 -7.11
N LEU A 82 -3.81 -8.10 -6.54
CA LEU A 82 -2.97 -7.57 -5.48
C LEU A 82 -3.60 -7.86 -4.13
N LEU A 83 -2.90 -8.62 -3.29
CA LEU A 83 -3.22 -8.82 -1.90
C LEU A 83 -2.49 -7.80 -1.03
N PHE A 84 -3.12 -7.36 0.05
CA PHE A 84 -2.52 -6.50 1.06
C PHE A 84 -3.25 -6.60 2.40
N VAL A 85 -2.62 -6.14 3.47
CA VAL A 85 -3.19 -6.10 4.82
C VAL A 85 -3.62 -4.68 5.16
N SER A 86 -4.83 -4.52 5.69
CA SER A 86 -5.37 -3.22 6.09
C SER A 86 -6.38 -3.35 7.23
N SER A 87 -6.34 -2.40 8.16
CA SER A 87 -7.35 -2.21 9.22
C SER A 87 -8.45 -1.23 8.83
N ARG A 88 -8.62 -0.96 7.52
CA ARG A 88 -9.70 -0.11 7.03
C ARG A 88 -11.05 -0.81 7.24
N PRO A 89 -12.14 -0.07 7.50
CA PRO A 89 -13.47 -0.68 7.52
C PRO A 89 -13.87 -1.15 6.13
N ASP A 90 -14.62 -2.25 6.05
CA ASP A 90 -15.30 -2.68 4.83
C ASP A 90 -16.41 -1.71 4.45
N ALA A 91 -16.55 -1.44 3.16
CA ALA A 91 -17.59 -0.54 2.65
C ALA A 91 -18.98 -1.12 2.93
N ASP A 92 -19.07 -2.45 2.97
CA ASP A 92 -20.30 -3.19 3.21
C ASP A 92 -20.55 -3.49 4.70
N ASP A 93 -19.59 -3.20 5.60
CA ASP A 93 -19.69 -3.55 7.03
C ASP A 93 -18.95 -2.52 7.91
N ALA A 94 -19.60 -1.38 8.16
CA ALA A 94 -19.01 -0.24 8.86
C ALA A 94 -18.82 -0.46 10.38
N ASP A 95 -19.44 -1.49 10.96
CA ASP A 95 -19.36 -1.84 12.39
C ASP A 95 -18.20 -2.82 12.69
N GLU A 96 -17.36 -3.13 11.68
CA GLU A 96 -16.25 -4.07 11.82
C GLU A 96 -15.18 -3.53 12.79
N LYS A 97 -14.73 -4.39 13.71
CA LYS A 97 -13.70 -4.05 14.71
C LYS A 97 -12.39 -3.64 14.01
N ASP A 98 -11.61 -2.77 14.65
CA ASP A 98 -10.27 -2.29 14.24
C ASP A 98 -9.18 -3.39 14.17
N ALA A 99 -9.47 -4.56 13.57
CA ALA A 99 -8.50 -5.62 13.32
C ALA A 99 -8.07 -5.58 11.85
N ALA A 100 -6.76 -5.69 11.60
CA ALA A 100 -6.24 -5.78 10.24
C ALA A 100 -6.77 -7.05 9.54
N GLN A 101 -7.24 -6.93 8.31
CA GLN A 101 -7.70 -8.06 7.50
C GLN A 101 -6.84 -8.21 6.25
N LEU A 102 -6.94 -9.37 5.60
CA LEU A 102 -6.43 -9.56 4.25
C LEU A 102 -7.42 -8.99 3.25
N TRP A 103 -6.93 -8.18 2.33
CA TRP A 103 -7.68 -7.53 1.26
C TRP A 103 -7.19 -7.99 -0.10
N ILE A 104 -8.07 -7.93 -1.09
CA ILE A 104 -7.75 -8.16 -2.50
C ILE A 104 -8.18 -6.97 -3.33
N LEU A 105 -7.31 -6.51 -4.23
CA LEU A 105 -7.60 -5.60 -5.33
C LEU A 105 -7.52 -6.39 -6.64
N PRO A 106 -8.64 -6.58 -7.37
CA PRO A 106 -8.65 -7.40 -8.58
C PRO A 106 -7.77 -6.83 -9.70
N ALA A 107 -7.08 -7.71 -10.43
CA ALA A 107 -6.25 -7.34 -11.58
C ALA A 107 -7.04 -6.63 -12.69
N ALA A 108 -8.30 -7.05 -12.87
CA ALA A 108 -9.24 -6.51 -13.84
C ALA A 108 -9.76 -5.11 -13.47
N GLY A 109 -9.37 -4.57 -12.31
CA GLY A 109 -9.90 -3.33 -11.76
C GLY A 109 -11.13 -3.55 -10.88
N GLY A 110 -11.70 -2.45 -10.41
CA GLY A 110 -12.75 -2.44 -9.39
C GLY A 110 -12.23 -2.03 -8.02
N GLU A 111 -13.08 -2.19 -7.01
CA GLU A 111 -12.75 -1.81 -5.64
C GLU A 111 -12.11 -2.97 -4.88
N ALA A 112 -11.21 -2.64 -3.96
CA ALA A 112 -10.62 -3.63 -3.09
C ALA A 112 -11.63 -4.07 -2.02
N ARG A 113 -11.63 -5.36 -1.68
CA ARG A 113 -12.57 -5.98 -0.73
C ARG A 113 -11.85 -6.89 0.27
N ALA A 114 -12.43 -7.08 1.45
CA ALA A 114 -11.88 -7.98 2.45
C ALA A 114 -12.03 -9.44 1.98
N LEU A 115 -10.97 -10.23 2.16
CA LEU A 115 -10.99 -11.69 2.00
C LEU A 115 -11.24 -12.40 3.34
N THR A 116 -10.94 -11.74 4.45
CA THR A 116 -11.02 -12.31 5.79
C THR A 116 -11.81 -11.41 6.73
N ARG A 117 -12.43 -12.01 7.75
CA ARG A 117 -13.06 -11.34 8.89
C ARG A 117 -12.65 -12.02 10.19
N LEU A 118 -11.34 -12.07 10.44
CA LEU A 118 -10.78 -12.75 11.60
C LEU A 118 -10.87 -11.85 12.82
N ALA A 119 -11.40 -12.37 13.92
CA ALA A 119 -11.52 -11.63 15.19
C ALA A 119 -10.15 -11.15 15.73
N GLY A 120 -9.08 -11.92 15.48
CA GLY A 120 -7.70 -11.55 15.83
C GLY A 120 -6.94 -10.82 14.72
N GLY A 121 -7.55 -10.64 13.54
CA GLY A 121 -6.92 -10.03 12.39
C GLY A 121 -5.86 -10.89 11.70
N VAL A 122 -5.12 -10.24 10.81
CA VAL A 122 -4.06 -10.77 9.96
C VAL A 122 -2.82 -9.88 10.13
N ASP A 123 -1.69 -10.46 10.50
CA ASP A 123 -0.44 -9.71 10.69
C ASP A 123 0.35 -9.55 9.39
N GLY A 124 0.15 -10.43 8.40
CA GLY A 124 0.91 -10.38 7.15
C GLY A 124 0.60 -11.51 6.18
N ILE A 125 1.25 -11.43 5.02
CA ILE A 125 1.23 -12.47 3.99
C ILE A 125 2.57 -13.21 4.05
N ALA A 126 2.55 -14.48 4.45
CA ALA A 126 3.77 -15.29 4.54
C ALA A 126 4.22 -15.79 3.15
N ALA A 127 3.28 -16.20 2.31
CA ALA A 127 3.53 -16.68 0.95
C ALA A 127 2.27 -16.57 0.08
N VAL A 128 2.47 -16.61 -1.24
CA VAL A 128 1.40 -16.74 -2.23
C VAL A 128 1.77 -17.86 -3.19
N ALA A 129 0.82 -18.76 -3.45
CA ALA A 129 1.00 -19.83 -4.42
C ALA A 129 1.31 -19.26 -5.81
N ARG A 130 2.28 -19.87 -6.50
CA ARG A 130 2.76 -19.42 -7.81
C ARG A 130 2.07 -20.13 -8.96
N ASP A 131 1.49 -21.29 -8.68
CA ASP A 131 0.75 -22.14 -9.61
C ASP A 131 -0.60 -22.53 -8.97
N ALA A 132 -1.57 -22.89 -9.81
CA ALA A 132 -2.91 -23.34 -9.38
C ALA A 132 -2.95 -24.86 -9.17
#